data_AF-A0A7X6VR03-F1
#
_entry.id   AF-A0A7X6VR03-F1
#
_cell.length_a   1.000
_cell.length_b   1.000
_cell.length_c   1.000
_cell.angle_alpha   90.00
_cell.angle_beta   90.00
_cell.angle_gamma   90.00
#
_symmetry.space_group_name_H-M   'P 1'
#
loop_
_entity.id
_entity.type
_entity.pdbx_description
1 polymer ?
#
loop_
_entity_poly.entity_id
_entity_poly.type
_entity_poly.pdbx_seq_one_letter_code
_entity_poly.pdbx_strand_id
1 'polypeptide(L)'
;MLLFSWLLNVALFFALLNLSYFKNKRKNPDYPDKPFSKLVLFPVALGTVFTLIVDAFRGIIFYQFLLFVVAAILLYWIFYHLKPR
;
A
#
# COMPACT_ATOMS: atom_id res chain seq x y z
N MET A 1 11.30 7.93 -1.72
CA MET A 1 10.41 6.79 -1.98
C MET A 1 8.97 7.07 -1.58
N LEU A 2 8.70 7.45 -0.33
CA LEU A 2 7.34 7.60 0.20
C LEU A 2 6.45 8.58 -0.61
N LEU A 3 6.98 9.75 -0.98
CA LEU A 3 6.29 10.75 -1.81
C LEU A 3 5.97 10.26 -3.23
N PHE A 4 6.89 9.51 -3.83
CA PHE A 4 6.71 8.93 -5.16
C PHE A 4 5.68 7.78 -5.14
N SER A 5 5.79 6.88 -4.16
CA SER A 5 4.81 5.80 -3.93
C SER A 5 3.42 6.37 -3.66
N TRP A 6 3.33 7.43 -2.85
CA TRP A 6 2.09 8.13 -2.58
C TRP A 6 1.48 8.73 -3.86
N LEU A 7 2.27 9.47 -4.64
CA LEU A 7 1.83 10.05 -5.92
C LEU A 7 1.31 8.98 -6.89
N LEU A 8 2.03 7.86 -7.03
CA LEU A 8 1.60 6.73 -7.85
C LEU A 8 0.28 6.14 -7.35
N ASN A 9 0.16 5.88 -6.04
CA ASN A 9 -1.05 5.32 -5.45
C ASN A 9 -2.27 6.25 -5.65
N VAL A 10 -2.08 7.55 -5.42
CA VAL A 10 -3.12 8.57 -5.64
C VAL A 10 -3.50 8.63 -7.12
N ALA A 11 -2.54 8.67 -8.04
CA ALA A 11 -2.82 8.68 -9.48
C ALA A 11 -3.57 7.43 -9.92
N LEU A 12 -3.21 6.27 -9.38
CA LEU A 12 -3.82 4.98 -9.70
C LEU A 12 -5.27 4.92 -9.20
N PHE A 13 -5.53 5.30 -7.94
CA PHE A 13 -6.89 5.39 -7.42
C PHE A 13 -7.72 6.46 -8.14
N PHE A 14 -7.12 7.60 -8.47
CA PHE A 14 -7.79 8.67 -9.21
C PHE A 14 -8.23 8.19 -10.59
N ALA A 15 -7.33 7.52 -11.31
CA ALA A 15 -7.61 6.94 -12.62
C ALA A 15 -8.73 5.89 -12.49
N LEU A 16 -8.59 4.90 -11.60
CA LEU A 16 -9.58 3.83 -11.43
C LEU A 16 -10.97 4.34 -11.07
N LEU A 17 -11.06 5.26 -10.10
CA LEU A 17 -12.34 5.73 -9.55
C LEU A 17 -13.04 6.78 -10.42
N ASN A 18 -12.29 7.49 -11.28
CA ASN A 18 -12.84 8.52 -12.15
C ASN A 18 -12.87 8.12 -13.64
N LEU A 19 -12.31 6.98 -14.04
CA LEU A 19 -12.29 6.52 -15.43
C LEU A 19 -13.71 6.45 -16.03
N SER A 20 -14.64 5.87 -15.28
CA SER A 20 -16.04 5.74 -15.68
C SER A 20 -16.73 7.10 -15.81
N TYR A 21 -16.45 8.02 -14.88
CA TYR A 21 -16.98 9.38 -14.90
C TYR A 21 -16.54 10.14 -16.15
N PHE A 22 -15.23 10.14 -16.45
CA PHE A 22 -14.70 10.82 -17.64
C PHE A 22 -15.20 10.17 -18.94
N LYS A 23 -15.33 8.84 -18.98
CA LYS A 23 -15.87 8.13 -20.14
C LYS A 23 -17.32 8.52 -20.42
N ASN A 24 -18.15 8.65 -19.39
CA ASN A 24 -19.56 9.00 -19.54
C ASN A 24 -19.77 10.48 -19.85
N LYS A 25 -19.00 11.38 -19.20
CA LYS A 25 -19.02 12.82 -19.50
C LYS A 25 -18.55 13.13 -20.93
N ARG A 26 -17.63 12.33 -21.48
CA ARG A 26 -17.22 12.45 -22.88
C ARG A 26 -18.29 11.98 -23.87
N LYS A 27 -19.19 11.09 -23.47
CA LYS A 27 -20.27 10.55 -24.31
C LYS A 27 -21.55 11.39 -24.25
N ASN A 28 -21.86 11.96 -23.09
CA ASN A 28 -23.02 12.84 -22.89
C ASN A 28 -22.56 14.17 -22.29
N PRO A 29 -22.69 15.28 -23.03
CA PRO A 29 -22.32 16.62 -22.54
C PRO A 29 -23.10 17.03 -21.29
N ASP A 30 -24.37 16.60 -21.15
CA ASP A 30 -25.24 16.86 -19.99
C ASP A 30 -25.01 15.91 -18.80
N TYR A 31 -23.90 15.18 -18.77
CA TYR A 31 -23.63 14.26 -17.66
C TYR A 31 -23.42 15.03 -16.34
N PRO A 32 -24.11 14.64 -15.23
CA PRO A 32 -24.11 15.42 -14.00
C PRO A 32 -22.71 15.57 -13.41
N ASP A 33 -22.42 16.76 -12.89
CA ASP A 33 -21.13 17.07 -12.28
C ASP A 33 -20.94 16.32 -10.96
N LYS A 34 -19.80 15.64 -10.83
CA LYS A 34 -19.44 14.94 -9.61
C LYS A 34 -18.83 15.96 -8.64
N PRO A 35 -19.25 15.98 -7.37
CA PRO A 35 -18.70 16.91 -6.40
C PRO A 35 -17.19 16.68 -6.21
N PHE A 36 -16.44 17.78 -6.04
CA PHE A 36 -14.97 17.77 -5.92
C PHE A 36 -14.47 16.81 -4.84
N SER A 37 -15.19 16.69 -3.72
CA SER A 37 -14.88 15.74 -2.64
C SER A 37 -14.86 14.29 -3.10
N LYS A 38 -15.80 13.89 -3.98
CA LYS A 38 -15.85 12.51 -4.49
C LYS A 38 -14.93 12.28 -5.69
N LEU A 39 -14.55 13.35 -6.40
CA LEU A 39 -13.73 13.25 -7.59
C LEU A 39 -12.24 13.31 -7.27
N VAL A 40 -11.81 14.22 -6.39
CA VAL A 40 -10.39 14.44 -6.07
C VAL A 40 -10.06 14.03 -4.64
N LEU A 41 -10.84 14.51 -3.66
CA LEU A 41 -10.51 14.31 -2.24
C LEU A 41 -10.53 12.82 -1.85
N PHE A 42 -11.50 12.07 -2.34
CA PHE A 42 -11.64 10.64 -2.03
C PHE A 42 -10.47 9.79 -2.56
N PRO A 43 -10.07 9.87 -3.84
CA PRO A 43 -8.86 9.17 -4.31
C PRO A 43 -7.58 9.57 -3.58
N VAL A 44 -7.43 10.86 -3.23
CA VAL A 44 -6.27 11.35 -2.48
C VAL A 44 -6.23 10.77 -1.06
N ALA A 45 -7.38 10.78 -0.36
CA ALA A 45 -7.49 10.19 0.97
C ALA A 45 -7.20 8.68 0.93
N LEU A 46 -7.76 7.96 -0.05
CA LEU A 46 -7.53 6.54 -0.23
C LEU A 46 -6.07 6.21 -0.54
N GLY A 47 -5.43 6.96 -1.45
CA GLY A 47 -4.01 6.81 -1.76
C GLY A 47 -3.11 7.09 -0.56
N THR A 48 -3.48 8.06 0.28
CA THR A 48 -2.78 8.37 1.52
C THR A 48 -2.86 7.23 2.52
N VAL A 49 -4.08 6.78 2.84
CA VAL A 49 -4.32 5.67 3.78
C VAL A 49 -3.63 4.39 3.30
N PHE A 50 -3.77 4.05 2.03
CA PHE A 50 -3.13 2.87 1.46
C PHE A 50 -1.61 2.93 1.55
N THR A 51 -1.00 4.08 1.24
CA THR A 51 0.46 4.26 1.32
C THR A 51 0.95 4.09 2.76
N LEU A 52 0.25 4.67 3.73
CA LEU A 52 0.58 4.53 5.15
C LEU A 52 0.46 3.08 5.63
N ILE A 53 -0.60 2.38 5.21
CA ILE A 53 -0.82 0.97 5.53
C ILE A 53 0.35 0.12 4.99
N VAL A 54 0.66 0.26 3.70
CA VAL A 54 1.75 -0.52 3.06
C VAL A 54 3.09 -0.25 3.73
N ASP A 55 3.37 1.00 4.09
CA ASP A 55 4.61 1.38 4.77
C ASP A 55 4.70 0.78 6.18
N ALA A 56 3.60 0.81 6.94
CA ALA A 56 3.53 0.18 8.25
C ALA A 56 3.73 -1.35 8.17
N PHE A 57 3.08 -2.02 7.21
CA PHE A 57 3.26 -3.46 7.00
C PHE A 57 4.68 -3.82 6.54
N ARG A 58 5.33 -2.96 5.74
CA ARG A 58 6.71 -3.18 5.31
C ARG A 58 7.67 -3.21 6.50
N GLY A 59 7.46 -2.34 7.49
CA GLY A 59 8.19 -2.38 8.76
C GLY A 59 7.97 -3.70 9.50
N ILE A 60 6.72 -4.13 9.66
CA ILE A 60 6.37 -5.38 10.36
C ILE A 60 7.04 -6.60 9.72
N ILE A 61 7.00 -6.72 8.39
CA ILE A 61 7.62 -7.83 7.65
C ILE A 61 9.13 -7.88 7.92
N PHE A 62 9.79 -6.72 7.95
CA PHE A 62 11.22 -6.66 8.24
C PHE A 62 11.56 -7.14 9.65
N TYR A 63 10.80 -6.69 10.65
CA TYR A 63 10.98 -7.16 12.04
C TYR A 63 10.72 -8.67 12.17
N GLN A 64 9.69 -9.18 11.50
CA GLN A 64 9.37 -10.60 11.53
C GLN A 64 10.47 -11.45 10.90
N PHE A 65 11.07 -10.99 9.80
CA PHE A 65 12.20 -11.66 9.17
C PHE A 65 13.46 -11.64 10.04
N LEU A 66 13.74 -10.52 10.71
CA LEU A 66 14.86 -10.41 11.65
C LEU A 66 14.71 -11.39 12.83
N LEU A 67 13.51 -11.43 13.44
CA LEU A 67 13.20 -12.38 14.51
C LEU A 67 13.33 -13.83 14.05
N PHE A 68 12.90 -14.13 12.83
CA PHE A 68 13.06 -15.46 12.24
C PHE A 68 14.53 -15.86 12.09
N VAL A 69 15.39 -14.96 11.60
CA VAL A 69 16.83 -15.21 11.49
C VAL A 69 17.47 -15.44 12.86
N VAL A 70 17.13 -14.61 13.85
CA VAL A 70 17.62 -14.80 15.23
C VAL A 70 17.18 -16.15 15.79
N ALA A 71 15.92 -16.52 15.63
CA ALA A 71 15.39 -17.81 16.05
C ALA A 71 16.11 -18.98 15.35
N ALA A 72 16.34 -18.88 14.04
CA ALA A 72 17.06 -19.90 13.27
C ALA A 72 18.50 -20.08 13.77
N ILE A 73 19.22 -18.99 14.08
CA ILE A 73 20.58 -19.05 14.62
C ILE A 73 20.58 -19.70 16.01
N LEU A 74 19.64 -19.32 16.89
CA LEU A 74 19.52 -19.91 18.23
C LEU A 74 19.24 -21.41 18.14
N LEU A 75 18.29 -21.81 17.28
CA LEU A 75 17.97 -23.22 17.06
C LEU A 75 19.16 -23.99 16.50
N TYR A 76 19.87 -23.44 15.50
CA TYR A 76 21.09 -24.05 14.99
C TYR A 76 22.12 -24.27 16.09
N TRP A 77 22.37 -23.27 16.93
CA TRP A 77 23.33 -23.38 18.02
C TRP A 77 22.92 -24.45 19.06
N ILE A 78 21.63 -24.48 19.43
CA ILE A 78 21.10 -25.47 20.37
C ILE A 78 21.25 -26.90 19.82
N PHE A 79 20.82 -27.14 18.59
CA PHE A 79 20.78 -28.49 18.04
C PHE A 79 22.12 -29.01 17.50
N TYR A 80 23.00 -28.12 17.05
CA TYR A 80 24.27 -28.50 16.41
C TYR A 80 25.52 -28.23 17.28
N HIS A 81 25.46 -27.35 18.27
CA HIS A 81 26.61 -27.02 19.12
C HIS A 81 26.42 -27.42 20.59
N LEU A 82 25.19 -27.37 21.12
CA LEU A 82 24.88 -27.68 22.52
C LEU A 82 24.47 -29.14 22.75
N LYS A 83 24.36 -29.96 21.71
CA LYS A 83 24.14 -31.40 21.88
C LYS A 83 25.48 -32.05 22.26
N PRO A 84 25.71 -32.47 23.53
CA PRO A 84 26.82 -33.37 23.80
C PRO A 84 26.58 -34.63 22.96
N ARG A 85 27.61 -35.07 22.23
CA ARG A 85 27.57 -36.34 21.49
C ARG A 85 27.11 -37.48 22.39
#